data_AF-A0A350LUX5-F1
#
_entry.id   AF-A0A350LUX5-F1
#
_cell.length_a   1.000
_cell.length_b   1.000
_cell.length_c   1.000
_cell.angle_alpha   90.00
_cell.angle_beta   90.00
_cell.angle_gamma   90.00
#
_symmetry.space_group_name_H-M   'P 1'
#
loop_
_entity.id
_entity.type
_entity.pdbx_description
1 polymer ?
#
loop_
_entity_poly.entity_id
_entity_poly.type
_entity_poly.pdbx_seq_one_letter_code
_entity_poly.pdbx_strand_id
1 'polypeptide(L)' 'NTFVFPPVDEQLSAKWLGGGAQDFMKGVADVFVEAGSIDGALDTYENNVNIGPLQQAAGGS' A
#
# COMPACT_ATOMS: atom_id res chain seq x y z
N ASN A 1 26.75 -4.39 2.01
CA ASN A 1 25.52 -4.54 1.22
C ASN A 1 24.52 -3.55 1.77
N THR A 2 24.20 -2.49 1.03
CA THR A 2 23.28 -1.46 1.50
C THR A 2 21.92 -1.72 0.85
N PHE A 3 20.85 -1.70 1.64
CA PHE A 3 19.51 -1.74 1.08
C PHE A 3 19.32 -0.53 0.16
N VAL A 4 18.87 -0.80 -1.07
CA VAL A 4 18.48 0.23 -2.02
C VAL A 4 16.99 0.11 -2.26
N PHE A 5 16.33 1.25 -2.35
CA PHE A 5 14.93 1.27 -2.76
C PHE A 5 14.81 0.87 -4.23
N PRO A 6 13.74 0.17 -4.61
CA PRO A 6 13.43 -0.07 -6.01
C PRO A 6 13.27 1.24 -6.80
N PRO A 7 13.42 1.20 -8.13
CA PRO A 7 13.03 2.30 -9.01
C PRO A 7 11.58 2.75 -8.82
N VAL A 8 11.26 3.99 -9.18
CA VAL A 8 9.93 4.59 -8.93
C VAL A 8 8.80 3.85 -9.65
N ASP A 9 9.03 3.41 -10.89
CA ASP A 9 8.09 2.57 -11.65
C ASP A 9 7.82 1.23 -10.95
N GLU A 10 8.85 0.62 -10.35
CA GLU A 10 8.64 -0.58 -9.53
C GLU A 10 7.85 -0.24 -8.26
N GLN A 11 8.18 0.84 -7.54
CA GLN A 11 7.44 1.27 -6.35
C GLN A 11 5.95 1.55 -6.63
N LEU A 12 5.62 2.07 -7.82
CA LEU A 12 4.24 2.34 -8.25
C LEU A 12 3.50 1.10 -8.75
N SER A 13 4.17 -0.04 -8.92
CA SER A 13 3.53 -1.28 -9.37
C SER A 13 2.58 -1.87 -8.32
N ALA A 14 1.71 -2.78 -8.76
CA ALA A 14 0.78 -3.51 -7.90
C ALA A 14 1.49 -4.37 -6.84
N LYS A 15 2.78 -4.69 -7.01
CA LYS A 15 3.59 -5.37 -5.99
C LYS A 15 3.82 -4.48 -4.75
N TRP A 16 3.76 -3.17 -4.93
CA TRP A 16 4.13 -2.16 -3.93
C TRP A 16 2.96 -1.20 -3.69
N LEU A 17 3.12 0.09 -3.98
CA LEU A 17 2.15 1.14 -3.60
C LEU A 17 0.93 1.21 -4.52
N GLY A 18 1.00 0.54 -5.69
CA GLY A 18 -0.11 0.46 -6.63
C GLY A 18 -1.18 -0.59 -6.30
N GLY A 19 -1.04 -1.34 -5.20
CA GLY A 19 -2.03 -2.33 -4.76
C GLY A 19 -1.60 -3.19 -3.59
N GLY A 20 -0.34 -3.64 -3.58
CA GLY A 20 0.16 -4.59 -2.58
C GLY A 20 0.16 -4.05 -1.14
N ALA A 21 0.41 -2.75 -0.96
CA ALA A 21 0.29 -2.11 0.36
C ALA A 21 -1.17 -2.11 0.86
N GLN A 22 -2.13 -1.96 -0.04
CA GLN A 22 -3.56 -1.95 0.25
C GLN A 22 -4.05 -3.35 0.62
N ASP A 23 -3.64 -4.38 -0.14
CA ASP A 23 -3.90 -5.77 0.17
C ASP A 23 -3.28 -6.18 1.52
N PHE A 24 -2.06 -5.71 1.79
CA PHE A 24 -1.41 -5.93 3.09
C PHE A 24 -2.22 -5.29 4.24
N MET A 25 -2.65 -4.04 4.10
CA MET A 25 -3.47 -3.37 5.11
C MET A 25 -4.79 -4.10 5.35
N LYS A 26 -5.44 -4.60 4.29
CA LYS A 26 -6.65 -5.42 4.41
C LYS A 26 -6.38 -6.68 5.22
N GLY A 27 -5.33 -7.43 4.89
CA GLY A 27 -4.96 -8.65 5.61
C GLY A 27 -4.65 -8.38 7.10
N VAL A 28 -3.96 -7.29 7.43
CA VAL A 28 -3.73 -6.89 8.82
C VAL A 28 -5.04 -6.55 9.52
N ALA A 29 -5.92 -5.77 8.88
CA ALA A 29 -7.21 -5.41 9.48
C ALA A 29 -8.08 -6.66 9.75
N ASP A 30 -8.09 -7.62 8.82
CA ASP A 30 -8.82 -8.87 8.99
C ASP A 30 -8.29 -9.69 10.17
N VAL A 31 -6.97 -9.77 10.36
CA VAL A 31 -6.37 -10.39 11.55
C VAL A 31 -6.84 -9.73 12.85
N PHE A 32 -6.97 -8.39 12.85
CA PHE A 32 -7.43 -7.66 14.03
C PHE A 32 -8.93 -7.88 14.30
N VAL A 33 -9.74 -8.04 13.26
CA VAL A 33 -11.15 -8.44 13.39
C VAL A 33 -11.24 -9.86 13.96
N GLU A 34 -10.49 -10.81 13.41
CA GLU A 34 -10.47 -12.20 13.88
C GLU A 34 -9.99 -12.31 15.34
N ALA A 35 -9.05 -11.45 15.74
CA ALA A 35 -8.59 -11.36 17.13
C ALA A 35 -9.58 -10.63 18.08
N GLY A 36 -10.70 -10.10 17.56
CA GLY A 36 -11.66 -9.31 18.34
C GLY A 36 -11.11 -7.99 18.86
N SER A 37 -10.05 -7.46 18.23
CA SER A 37 -9.40 -6.20 18.63
C SER A 37 -10.08 -4.97 18.04
N ILE A 38 -10.84 -5.14 16.95
CA ILE A 38 -11.69 -4.13 16.30
C ILE A 38 -12.99 -4.77 15.81
N ASP A 39 -14.06 -3.98 15.69
CA ASP A 39 -15.40 -4.50 15.33
C ASP A 39 -15.54 -4.88 13.84
N GLY A 40 -14.67 -4.34 12.97
CA GLY A 40 -14.74 -4.58 11.54
C GLY A 40 -13.59 -3.92 10.76
N ALA A 41 -13.35 -4.43 9.57
CA ALA A 41 -12.40 -3.89 8.60
C ALA A 41 -13.15 -3.24 7.44
N LEU A 42 -12.48 -2.36 6.69
CA LEU A 42 -13.02 -1.86 5.42
C LEU A 42 -13.09 -3.00 4.39
N ASP A 43 -14.00 -2.87 3.42
CA ASP A 43 -14.09 -3.78 2.28
C ASP A 43 -12.84 -3.69 1.40
N THR A 44 -12.29 -2.48 1.25
CA THR A 44 -11.06 -2.19 0.51
C THR A 44 -10.28 -1.04 1.16
N TYR A 45 -8.97 -1.02 0.92
CA TYR A 45 -8.04 0.02 1.35
C TYR A 45 -7.39 0.75 0.15
N GLU A 46 -7.94 0.61 -1.06
CA GLU A 46 -7.41 1.18 -2.31
C GLU A 46 -7.04 2.66 -2.21
N ASN A 47 -7.85 3.46 -1.49
CA ASN A 47 -7.71 4.91 -1.35
C ASN A 47 -6.90 5.33 -0.11
N ASN A 48 -6.40 4.37 0.67
CA ASN A 48 -5.66 4.62 1.91
C ASN A 48 -4.16 4.84 1.68
N VAL A 49 -3.69 4.71 0.43
CA VAL A 49 -2.30 4.98 0.02
C VAL A 49 -2.30 6.14 -0.98
N ASN A 50 -1.62 7.23 -0.64
CA ASN A 50 -1.48 8.39 -1.52
C ASN A 50 -0.21 8.28 -2.38
N ILE A 51 -0.38 7.80 -3.61
CA ILE A 51 0.72 7.67 -4.59
C ILE A 51 0.99 8.95 -5.39
N GLY A 52 0.16 9.99 -5.25
CA GLY A 52 0.25 11.22 -6.03
C GLY A 52 1.64 11.89 -5.98
N PRO A 53 2.25 12.09 -4.81
CA PRO A 53 3.60 12.66 -4.72
C PRO A 53 4.67 11.84 -5.45
N LEU A 54 4.57 10.51 -5.39
CA LEU A 54 5.54 9.62 -6.05
C LEU A 54 5.37 9.64 -7.58
N GLN A 55 4.13 9.70 -8.06
CA GLN A 55 3.83 9.89 -9.49
C GLN A 55 4.38 11.23 -10.01
N GLN A 56 4.28 12.31 -9.24
CA GLN A 56 4.86 13.61 -9.60
C GLN A 56 6.40 13.53 -9.67
N ALA A 57 7.03 12.83 -8.73
CA ALA A 57 8.48 12.62 -8.72
C ALA A 57 8.99 11.73 -9.88
N ALA A 58 8.15 10.85 -10.43
CA ALA A 58 8.49 9.98 -11.55
C ALA A 58 8.74 10.72 -12.88
N GLY A 59 8.43 12.00 -12.95
CA GLY A 59 8.63 12.84 -14.15
C GLY A 59 7.39 13.63 -14.52
N GLY A 60 6.85 14.41 -13.56
CA GLY A 60 5.74 15.33 -13.82
C GLY A 60 5.91 16.08 -15.14
N SER A 61 4.93 15.87 -16.04
CA SER A 61 4.64 16.78 -17.15
C SER A 61 3.50 17.69 -16.74
#